data_AF-A0A354GGD2-F1
#
_entry.id   AF-A0A354GGD2-F1
#
_cell.length_a   1.000
_cell.length_b   1.000
_cell.length_c   1.000
_cell.angle_alpha   90.00
_cell.angle_beta   90.00
_cell.angle_gamma   90.00
#
_symmetry.space_group_name_H-M   'P 1'
#
loop_
_entity.id
_entity.type
_entity.pdbx_description
1 polymer ?
#
loop_
_entity_poly.entity_id
_entity_poly.type
_entity_poly.pdbx_seq_one_letter_code
_entity_poly.pdbx_strand_id
1 'polypeptide(L)'
;RSSDLIAVFQPDSDIANTAVTGKADDVSFKTTGKEVLTKGWRIVFETENSSKKNSESGVLPTFEKGEKGPHAPSFLEKETKPPRNYTEASLLRAMETAGKQVEDDEMRELMKENGIGRPSTRASIIETLFKRKYIERQKKLIIPTQTGIDLINIIDNELLKSAELTGLWEKRLKEIERGDYHASTFIKQMKKMVDNLVYEVRSSNKTQRISYTSESNVTTQKSKTIPKKKAVVGKVCPKCKKGSILKGKKAFGCSEYGNGCKLTLPFEFMGKKISESQITRLIDKGCTTNLKGWKTDQGKIEALLRFDEHYVLKLEPKKNSTTQKVNNKNTSVKCPKCKKGNLLKGKSAYGCSNYKKGCSFTYTFEDIKTKAKGKPLTKELVYKIISE
;
A
#
# COMPACT_ATOMS: atom_id res chain seq x y z
N ARG A 1 -14.11 27.02 17.82
CA ARG A 1 -15.47 27.50 18.15
C ARG A 1 -15.55 29.02 18.11
N SER A 2 -14.77 29.79 18.88
CA SER A 2 -14.73 31.26 18.76
C SER A 2 -14.13 31.74 17.42
N SER A 3 -13.04 31.12 16.97
CA SER A 3 -12.41 31.39 15.67
C SER A 3 -13.33 31.15 14.47
N ASP A 4 -14.16 30.11 14.53
CA ASP A 4 -15.08 29.74 13.44
C ASP A 4 -16.18 30.79 13.27
N LEU A 5 -16.72 31.30 14.37
CA LEU A 5 -17.72 32.37 14.35
C LEU A 5 -17.12 33.68 13.82
N ILE A 6 -15.92 34.04 14.27
CA ILE A 6 -15.23 35.26 13.81
C ILE A 6 -14.94 35.19 12.30
N ALA A 7 -14.56 34.00 11.79
CA ALA A 7 -14.30 33.79 10.37
C ALA A 7 -15.52 34.02 9.46
N VAL A 8 -16.74 33.78 9.94
CA VAL A 8 -17.98 34.02 9.16
C VAL A 8 -18.20 35.51 8.88
N PHE A 9 -17.71 36.39 9.75
CA PHE A 9 -17.82 37.85 9.59
C PHE A 9 -16.64 38.48 8.85
N GLN A 10 -15.69 37.66 8.39
CA GLN A 10 -14.58 38.14 7.57
C GLN A 10 -14.94 38.08 6.09
N PRO A 11 -14.31 38.92 5.25
CA PRO A 11 -14.52 38.85 3.80
C PRO A 11 -14.04 37.50 3.24
N ASP A 12 -14.58 37.16 2.07
CA ASP A 12 -14.18 35.97 1.33
C ASP A 12 -12.67 35.99 1.00
N SER A 13 -12.11 34.80 0.82
CA SER A 13 -10.72 34.64 0.37
C SER A 13 -10.70 34.50 -1.15
N ASP A 14 -10.11 35.47 -1.83
CA ASP A 14 -9.94 35.44 -3.28
C ASP A 14 -8.74 34.58 -3.67
N ILE A 15 -8.96 33.71 -4.65
CA ILE A 15 -7.95 32.78 -5.13
C ILE A 15 -7.92 32.83 -6.66
N ALA A 16 -6.76 33.15 -7.21
CA ALA A 16 -6.48 32.97 -8.63
C ALA A 16 -6.08 31.50 -8.90
N ASN A 17 -6.86 30.82 -9.73
CA ASN A 17 -6.51 29.49 -10.25
C ASN A 17 -6.02 29.65 -11.69
N THR A 18 -4.75 29.32 -11.92
CA THR A 18 -4.13 29.38 -13.25
C THR A 18 -4.02 27.98 -13.81
N ALA A 19 -4.63 27.72 -14.96
CA ALA A 19 -4.48 26.45 -15.67
C ALA A 19 -3.69 26.69 -16.96
N VAL A 20 -2.55 26.02 -17.10
CA VAL A 20 -1.69 26.13 -18.28
C VAL A 20 -1.68 24.80 -19.00
N THR A 21 -2.03 24.84 -20.27
CA THR A 21 -1.98 23.68 -21.16
C THR A 21 -0.82 23.89 -22.13
N GLY A 22 0.18 23.01 -22.07
CA GLY A 22 1.33 23.01 -22.97
C GLY A 22 1.29 21.80 -23.90
N LYS A 23 1.89 21.93 -25.08
CA LYS A 23 2.06 20.83 -26.04
C LYS A 23 3.55 20.58 -26.22
N ALA A 24 4.00 19.33 -26.06
CA ALA A 24 5.36 18.91 -26.38
C ALA A 24 5.26 17.78 -27.40
N ASP A 25 5.79 18.03 -28.60
CA ASP A 25 5.52 17.23 -29.80
C ASP A 25 4.01 17.05 -29.98
N ASP A 26 3.46 15.83 -30.04
CA ASP A 26 2.00 15.59 -30.12
C ASP A 26 1.29 15.36 -28.78
N VAL A 27 2.00 15.43 -27.65
CA VAL A 27 1.43 15.15 -26.32
C VAL A 27 1.05 16.45 -25.62
N SER A 28 -0.19 16.51 -25.12
CA SER A 28 -0.70 17.63 -24.33
C SER A 28 -0.47 17.41 -22.83
N PHE A 29 0.05 18.43 -22.16
CA PHE A 29 0.29 18.46 -20.72
C PHE A 29 -0.52 19.59 -20.08
N LYS A 30 -1.02 19.35 -18.87
CA LYS A 30 -1.75 20.35 -18.08
C LYS A 30 -1.06 20.52 -16.74
N THR A 31 -0.81 21.78 -16.36
CA THR A 31 -0.42 22.15 -15.01
C THR A 31 -1.41 23.16 -14.45
N THR A 32 -1.57 23.16 -13.13
CA THR A 32 -2.50 24.04 -12.43
C THR A 32 -1.77 24.69 -11.26
N GLY A 33 -1.84 26.01 -11.19
CA GLY A 33 -1.34 26.84 -10.10
C GLY A 33 -2.49 27.43 -9.32
N LYS A 34 -2.24 27.70 -8.04
CA LYS A 34 -3.21 28.30 -7.15
C LYS A 34 -2.50 29.35 -6.31
N GLU A 35 -2.97 30.59 -6.43
CA GLU A 35 -2.44 31.74 -5.70
C GLU A 35 -3.58 32.40 -4.90
N VAL A 36 -3.33 32.71 -3.64
CA VAL A 36 -4.29 33.40 -2.78
C VAL A 36 -4.05 34.90 -2.94
N LEU A 37 -5.00 35.61 -3.56
CA LEU A 37 -4.92 37.07 -3.77
C LEU A 37 -5.25 37.80 -2.47
N THR A 38 -6.36 37.42 -1.83
CA THR A 38 -6.79 37.96 -0.55
C THR A 38 -7.03 36.80 0.41
N LYS A 39 -6.49 36.93 1.63
CA LYS A 39 -6.60 35.87 2.63
C LYS A 39 -8.01 35.79 3.23
N GLY A 40 -8.72 36.91 3.33
CA GLY A 40 -10.06 36.98 3.91
C GLY A 40 -10.16 36.28 5.26
N TRP A 41 -11.19 35.46 5.44
CA TRP A 41 -11.42 34.61 6.61
C TRP A 41 -10.24 33.72 7.03
N ARG A 42 -9.29 33.40 6.13
CA ARG A 42 -8.14 32.54 6.44
C ARG A 42 -7.24 33.13 7.52
N ILE A 43 -7.20 34.47 7.65
CA ILE A 43 -6.38 35.18 8.64
C ILE A 43 -6.70 34.70 10.06
N VAL A 44 -7.96 34.39 10.34
CA VAL A 44 -8.43 33.95 11.67
C VAL A 44 -7.88 32.57 12.07
N PHE A 45 -7.45 31.77 11.08
CA PHE A 45 -6.90 30.43 11.30
C PHE A 45 -5.38 30.37 11.12
N GLU A 46 -4.74 31.49 10.77
CA GLU A 46 -3.29 31.56 10.71
C GLU A 46 -2.72 31.57 12.14
N THR A 47 -2.04 30.50 12.50
CA THR A 47 -1.18 30.44 13.70
C THR A 47 0.27 30.68 13.28
N GLU A 48 1.13 31.16 14.18
CA GLU A 48 2.55 31.45 13.87
C GLU A 48 3.31 30.27 13.23
N ASN A 49 2.83 29.03 13.42
CA ASN A 49 3.39 27.81 12.81
C ASN A 49 2.79 27.43 11.44
N SER A 50 1.71 28.09 10.99
CA SER A 50 1.00 27.78 9.74
C SER A 50 1.62 28.46 8.51
N SER A 51 2.33 29.57 8.70
CA SER A 51 3.04 30.32 7.66
C SER A 51 4.17 29.53 7.00
N LYS A 52 4.80 28.57 7.70
CA LYS A 52 5.89 27.73 7.15
C LYS A 52 5.44 26.54 6.29
N LYS A 53 4.15 26.19 6.28
CA LYS A 53 3.65 25.00 5.54
C LYS A 53 2.87 25.30 4.27
N ASN A 54 2.44 26.54 4.07
CA ASN A 54 1.48 26.89 3.02
C ASN A 54 1.97 27.91 1.97
N SER A 55 3.21 28.42 2.05
CA SER A 55 3.57 29.63 1.31
C SER A 55 4.23 29.46 -0.06
N GLU A 56 4.64 28.29 -0.55
CA GLU A 56 5.40 28.26 -1.83
C GLU A 56 5.12 27.11 -2.80
N SER A 57 4.31 26.10 -2.46
CA SER A 57 4.25 24.87 -3.28
C SER A 57 3.23 24.87 -4.44
N GLY A 58 2.81 26.01 -4.97
CA GLY A 58 1.75 26.04 -5.99
C GLY A 58 1.53 27.33 -6.77
N VAL A 59 2.35 28.37 -6.56
CA VAL A 59 2.31 29.57 -7.40
C VAL A 59 3.04 29.25 -8.70
N LEU A 60 2.32 29.39 -9.82
CA LEU A 60 2.90 29.25 -11.15
C LEU A 60 3.52 30.59 -11.55
N PRO A 61 4.64 30.59 -12.29
CA PRO A 61 5.12 31.82 -12.93
C PRO A 61 4.08 32.32 -13.94
N THR A 62 4.17 33.60 -14.30
CA THR A 62 3.36 34.17 -15.38
C THR A 62 3.74 33.51 -16.72
N PHE A 63 2.75 33.09 -17.49
CA PHE A 63 2.94 32.48 -18.81
C PHE A 63 2.28 33.33 -19.89
N GLU A 64 2.92 33.42 -21.06
CA GLU A 64 2.35 34.06 -22.24
C GLU A 64 1.92 33.03 -23.31
N LYS A 65 0.87 33.33 -24.06
CA LYS A 65 0.41 32.43 -25.13
C LYS A 65 1.47 32.35 -26.23
N GLY A 66 1.95 31.13 -26.50
CA GLY A 66 2.97 30.86 -27.51
C GLY A 66 4.40 30.83 -26.96
N GLU A 67 4.58 31.03 -25.66
CA GLU A 67 5.85 30.83 -24.98
C GLU A 67 6.36 29.39 -25.17
N LYS A 68 7.68 29.25 -25.37
CA LYS A 68 8.34 27.96 -25.59
C LYS A 68 9.54 27.86 -24.67
N GLY A 69 9.77 26.66 -24.14
CA GLY A 69 10.89 26.40 -23.24
C GLY A 69 11.47 25.00 -23.41
N PRO A 70 12.72 24.79 -22.93
CA PRO A 70 13.31 23.46 -22.89
C PRO A 70 12.49 22.55 -21.95
N HIS A 71 12.27 21.30 -22.36
CA HIS A 71 11.58 20.30 -21.55
C HIS A 71 12.41 19.01 -21.51
N ALA A 72 12.39 18.32 -20.37
CA ALA A 72 13.06 17.03 -20.20
C ALA A 72 12.04 15.98 -19.73
N PRO A 73 11.90 14.85 -20.44
CA PRO A 73 10.98 13.80 -20.02
C PRO A 73 11.47 13.13 -18.74
N SER A 74 10.54 12.83 -17.83
CA SER A 74 10.80 11.98 -16.66
C SER A 74 9.69 10.97 -16.49
N PHE A 75 10.04 9.75 -16.08
CA PHE A 75 9.08 8.70 -15.78
C PHE A 75 8.90 8.62 -14.27
N LEU A 76 7.67 8.86 -13.81
CA LEU A 76 7.29 8.63 -12.42
C LEU A 76 6.52 7.32 -12.32
N GLU A 77 7.14 6.32 -11.71
CA GLU A 77 6.42 5.11 -11.28
C GLU A 77 5.57 5.44 -10.04
N LYS A 78 4.28 5.12 -10.11
CA LYS A 78 3.33 5.29 -9.01
C LYS A 78 2.57 4.00 -8.80
N GLU A 79 2.34 3.66 -7.54
CA GLU A 79 1.51 2.52 -7.15
C GLU A 79 0.22 3.00 -6.49
N THR A 80 -0.87 2.27 -6.74
CA THR A 80 -2.12 2.50 -6.02
C THR A 80 -1.97 2.11 -4.56
N LYS A 81 -2.62 2.86 -3.68
CA LYS A 81 -2.66 2.54 -2.25
C LYS A 81 -4.05 1.99 -1.93
N PRO A 82 -4.14 0.97 -1.07
CA PRO A 82 -5.44 0.50 -0.61
C PRO A 82 -6.19 1.63 0.11
N PRO A 83 -7.53 1.57 0.14
CA PRO A 83 -8.35 2.50 0.92
C PRO A 83 -7.85 2.58 2.36
N ARG A 84 -7.78 3.80 2.90
CA ARG A 84 -7.36 3.99 4.29
C ARG A 84 -8.51 3.62 5.21
N ASN A 85 -8.19 2.99 6.33
CA ASN A 85 -9.15 2.79 7.41
C ASN A 85 -9.72 4.13 7.87
N TYR A 86 -10.95 4.09 8.38
CA TYR A 86 -11.61 5.28 8.88
C TYR A 86 -10.95 5.79 10.16
N THR A 87 -10.83 7.11 10.28
CA THR A 87 -10.82 7.84 11.55
C THR A 87 -12.27 8.11 11.98
N GLU A 88 -12.49 8.56 13.22
CA GLU A 88 -13.82 8.94 13.70
C GLU A 88 -14.46 10.05 12.85
N ALA A 89 -13.70 11.10 12.51
CA ALA A 89 -14.16 12.18 11.66
C ALA A 89 -14.48 11.71 10.22
N SER A 90 -13.67 10.81 9.65
CA SER A 90 -13.96 10.27 8.31
C SER A 90 -15.11 9.25 8.34
N LEU A 91 -15.33 8.54 9.45
CA LEU A 91 -16.48 7.64 9.60
C LEU A 91 -17.78 8.45 9.70
N LEU A 92 -17.79 9.53 10.49
CA LEU A 92 -18.91 10.47 10.55
C LEU A 92 -19.25 11.04 9.16
N ARG A 93 -18.23 11.48 8.41
CA ARG A 93 -18.42 11.92 7.01
C ARG A 93 -18.90 10.80 6.09
N ALA A 94 -18.47 9.57 6.30
CA ALA A 94 -18.95 8.42 5.54
C ALA A 94 -20.43 8.13 5.84
N MET A 95 -20.86 8.25 7.10
CA MET A 95 -22.26 8.14 7.49
C MET A 95 -23.11 9.25 6.86
N GLU A 96 -22.62 10.50 6.84
CA GLU A 96 -23.27 11.64 6.18
C GLU A 96 -23.43 11.44 4.68
N THR A 97 -22.40 10.89 4.03
CA THR A 97 -22.34 10.78 2.56
C THR A 97 -22.62 9.37 2.05
N ALA A 98 -23.22 8.51 2.88
CA ALA A 98 -23.48 7.11 2.57
C ALA A 98 -24.31 6.93 1.29
N GLY A 99 -25.19 7.90 0.97
CA GLY A 99 -25.97 7.91 -0.27
C GLY A 99 -25.14 7.90 -1.56
N LYS A 100 -23.85 8.28 -1.53
CA LYS A 100 -22.96 8.19 -2.71
C LYS A 100 -22.76 6.78 -3.24
N GLN A 101 -23.03 5.77 -2.40
CA GLN A 101 -22.89 4.35 -2.77
C GLN A 101 -24.21 3.75 -3.28
N VAL A 102 -25.29 4.53 -3.31
CA VAL A 102 -26.59 4.11 -3.83
C VAL A 102 -26.65 4.46 -5.32
N GLU A 103 -27.05 3.48 -6.14
CA GLU A 103 -27.12 3.62 -7.60
C GLU A 103 -28.34 4.42 -8.05
N ASP A 104 -29.45 4.34 -7.30
CA ASP A 104 -30.68 5.07 -7.58
C ASP A 104 -30.56 6.56 -7.23
N ASP A 105 -30.86 7.42 -8.20
CA ASP A 105 -30.70 8.87 -8.09
C ASP A 105 -31.67 9.50 -7.08
N GLU A 106 -32.90 8.98 -6.98
CA GLU A 106 -33.91 9.50 -6.06
C GLU A 106 -33.52 9.20 -4.60
N MET A 107 -33.13 7.96 -4.31
CA MET A 107 -32.64 7.56 -2.99
C MET A 107 -31.35 8.29 -2.62
N ARG A 108 -30.45 8.50 -3.58
CA ARG A 108 -29.22 9.26 -3.37
C ARG A 108 -29.52 10.70 -2.95
N GLU A 109 -30.50 11.36 -3.59
CA GLU A 109 -30.91 12.72 -3.23
C GLU A 109 -31.47 12.78 -1.80
N LEU A 110 -32.34 11.83 -1.45
CA LEU A 110 -32.95 11.75 -0.11
C LEU A 110 -31.90 11.52 1.00
N MET A 111 -30.83 10.80 0.67
CA MET A 111 -29.69 10.55 1.55
C MET A 111 -28.66 11.69 1.56
N LYS A 112 -28.72 12.71 0.71
CA LYS A 112 -27.74 13.83 0.76
C LYS A 112 -27.85 14.65 2.03
N GLU A 113 -29.07 14.85 2.54
CA GLU A 113 -29.29 15.67 3.74
C GLU A 113 -28.96 14.91 5.03
N ASN A 114 -29.29 13.62 5.07
CA ASN A 114 -29.27 12.84 6.31
C ASN A 114 -28.32 11.64 6.29
N GLY A 115 -27.92 11.11 5.14
CA GLY A 115 -27.10 9.89 5.07
C GLY A 115 -27.68 8.75 5.90
N ILE A 116 -26.82 8.04 6.64
CA ILE A 116 -27.21 7.05 7.65
C ILE A 116 -27.27 7.74 9.02
N GLY A 117 -28.47 7.83 9.59
CA GLY A 117 -28.74 8.43 10.89
C GLY A 117 -28.63 9.96 10.91
N ARG A 118 -29.10 10.59 11.99
CA ARG A 118 -29.15 12.05 12.11
C ARG A 118 -27.91 12.60 12.81
N PRO A 119 -27.57 13.89 12.65
CA PRO A 119 -26.46 14.51 13.36
C PRO A 119 -26.47 14.23 14.88
N SER A 120 -27.67 14.15 15.47
CA SER A 120 -27.88 13.84 16.89
C SER A 120 -27.62 12.38 17.27
N THR A 121 -27.70 11.43 16.34
CA THR A 121 -27.61 9.99 16.65
C THR A 121 -26.27 9.35 16.24
N ARG A 122 -25.54 9.94 15.30
CA ARG A 122 -24.29 9.35 14.76
C ARG A 122 -23.21 9.11 15.82
N ALA A 123 -22.99 10.07 16.71
CA ALA A 123 -21.99 9.94 17.78
C ALA A 123 -22.33 8.77 18.73
N SER A 124 -23.60 8.69 19.16
CA SER A 124 -24.10 7.62 20.02
C SER A 124 -24.00 6.23 19.36
N ILE A 125 -24.25 6.14 18.05
CA ILE A 125 -24.06 4.90 17.29
C ILE A 125 -22.59 4.45 17.34
N ILE A 126 -21.65 5.36 17.04
CA ILE A 126 -20.21 5.06 17.07
C ILE A 126 -19.76 4.63 18.48
N GLU A 127 -20.20 5.34 19.52
CA GLU A 127 -19.92 4.97 20.91
C GLU A 127 -20.47 3.59 21.27
N THR A 128 -21.67 3.25 20.78
CA THR A 128 -22.28 1.93 20.99
C THR A 128 -21.45 0.83 20.33
N LEU A 129 -20.93 1.07 19.12
CA LEU A 129 -20.05 0.12 18.42
C LEU A 129 -18.75 -0.13 19.21
N PHE A 130 -18.17 0.90 19.83
CA PHE A 130 -17.02 0.75 20.74
C PHE A 130 -17.40 0.00 22.02
N LYS A 131 -18.51 0.38 22.67
CA LYS A 131 -18.98 -0.24 23.92
C LYS A 131 -19.27 -1.72 23.76
N ARG A 132 -19.84 -2.12 22.62
CA ARG A 132 -20.11 -3.52 22.24
C ARG A 132 -18.89 -4.25 21.67
N LYS A 133 -17.74 -3.56 21.55
CA LYS A 133 -16.46 -4.12 21.10
C LYS A 133 -16.51 -4.67 19.66
N TYR A 134 -17.34 -4.10 18.79
CA TYR A 134 -17.36 -4.41 17.35
C TYR A 134 -16.27 -3.68 16.57
N ILE A 135 -15.84 -2.53 17.09
CA ILE A 135 -14.74 -1.73 16.56
C ILE A 135 -13.79 -1.35 17.69
N GLU A 136 -12.53 -1.10 17.36
CA GLU A 136 -11.51 -0.65 18.30
C GLU A 136 -10.66 0.49 17.72
N ARG A 137 -10.06 1.29 18.62
CA ARG A 137 -9.17 2.40 18.25
C ARG A 137 -7.74 1.90 18.16
N GLN A 138 -7.17 1.96 16.96
CA GLN A 138 -5.74 1.74 16.74
C GLN A 138 -5.07 3.07 16.36
N LYS A 139 -4.49 3.74 17.35
CA LYS A 139 -3.99 5.12 17.25
C LYS A 139 -5.12 6.07 16.85
N LYS A 140 -5.06 6.67 15.66
CA LYS A 140 -6.10 7.57 15.11
C LYS A 140 -7.11 6.84 14.21
N LEU A 141 -6.91 5.55 13.97
CA LEU A 141 -7.74 4.75 13.06
C LEU A 141 -8.73 3.91 13.87
N ILE A 142 -9.89 3.68 13.29
CA ILE A 142 -10.92 2.76 13.73
C ILE A 142 -10.78 1.51 12.87
N ILE A 143 -10.67 0.36 13.53
CA ILE A 143 -10.58 -0.95 12.89
C ILE A 143 -11.68 -1.87 13.43
N PRO A 144 -12.24 -2.75 12.59
CA PRO A 144 -13.20 -3.75 13.05
C PRO A 144 -12.48 -4.82 13.88
N THR A 145 -13.10 -5.25 14.96
CA THR A 145 -12.64 -6.41 15.74
C THR A 145 -13.07 -7.71 15.06
N GLN A 146 -12.50 -8.86 15.47
CA GLN A 146 -12.95 -10.15 14.96
C GLN A 146 -14.45 -10.37 15.21
N THR A 147 -14.94 -10.01 16.40
CA THR A 147 -16.37 -10.07 16.75
C THR A 147 -17.24 -9.20 15.84
N GLY A 148 -16.77 -8.00 15.48
CA GLY A 148 -17.49 -7.14 14.53
C GLY A 148 -17.55 -7.74 13.11
N ILE A 149 -16.46 -8.35 12.66
CA ILE A 149 -16.40 -9.03 11.36
C ILE A 149 -17.33 -10.25 11.34
N ASP A 150 -17.29 -11.07 12.39
CA ASP A 150 -18.10 -12.27 12.51
C ASP A 150 -19.60 -11.92 12.54
N LEU A 151 -19.98 -10.84 13.23
CA LEU A 151 -21.36 -10.35 13.24
C LEU A 151 -21.86 -10.03 11.83
N ILE A 152 -21.07 -9.29 11.06
CA ILE A 152 -21.45 -8.94 9.67
C ILE A 152 -21.53 -10.19 8.79
N ASN A 153 -20.64 -11.16 8.99
CA ASN A 153 -20.64 -12.41 8.23
C ASN A 153 -21.84 -13.32 8.55
N ILE A 154 -22.42 -13.21 9.75
CA ILE A 154 -23.58 -14.00 10.18
C ILE A 154 -24.88 -13.46 9.59
N ILE A 155 -24.95 -12.16 9.30
CA ILE A 155 -26.11 -11.56 8.66
C ILE A 155 -26.12 -12.01 7.19
N ASP A 156 -26.85 -13.09 6.90
CA ASP A 156 -26.96 -13.64 5.54
C ASP A 156 -27.74 -12.70 4.61
N ASN A 157 -28.67 -11.92 5.16
CA ASN A 157 -29.49 -11.00 4.39
C ASN A 157 -28.71 -9.71 4.04
N GLU A 158 -28.32 -9.56 2.77
CA GLU A 158 -27.59 -8.38 2.27
C GLU A 158 -28.34 -7.06 2.43
N LEU A 159 -29.68 -7.11 2.37
CA LEU A 159 -30.53 -5.94 2.49
C LEU A 159 -30.48 -5.34 3.91
N LEU A 160 -30.23 -6.15 4.95
CA LEU A 160 -29.98 -5.67 6.31
C LEU A 160 -28.63 -4.96 6.49
N LYS A 161 -27.67 -5.22 5.60
CA LYS A 161 -26.33 -4.62 5.62
C LYS A 161 -26.22 -3.41 4.70
N SER A 162 -27.25 -3.14 3.88
CA SER A 162 -27.18 -2.09 2.87
C SER A 162 -27.56 -0.71 3.43
N ALA A 163 -26.81 0.30 2.96
CA ALA A 163 -27.15 1.70 3.20
C ALA A 163 -28.47 2.09 2.53
N GLU A 164 -28.81 1.41 1.44
CA GLU A 164 -30.02 1.61 0.63
C GLU A 164 -31.30 1.35 1.43
N LEU A 165 -31.38 0.24 2.17
CA LEU A 165 -32.55 -0.04 3.02
C LEU A 165 -32.75 1.07 4.06
N THR A 166 -31.65 1.55 4.64
CA THR A 166 -31.70 2.64 5.63
C THR A 166 -32.20 3.93 4.97
N GLY A 167 -31.75 4.23 3.76
CA GLY A 167 -32.24 5.35 2.96
C GLY A 167 -33.75 5.26 2.67
N LEU A 168 -34.23 4.07 2.29
CA LEU A 168 -35.65 3.82 2.07
C LEU A 168 -36.49 4.07 3.33
N TRP A 169 -35.99 3.68 4.51
CA TRP A 169 -36.70 3.93 5.75
C TRP A 169 -36.79 5.42 6.08
N GLU A 170 -35.69 6.16 5.93
CA GLU A 170 -35.71 7.63 6.12
C GLU A 170 -36.64 8.32 5.11
N LYS A 171 -36.72 7.82 3.85
CA LYS A 171 -37.73 8.28 2.87
C LYS A 171 -39.15 8.09 3.39
N ARG A 172 -39.50 6.87 3.82
CA ARG A 172 -40.84 6.56 4.35
C ARG A 172 -41.18 7.40 5.57
N LEU A 173 -40.22 7.64 6.46
CA LEU A 173 -40.42 8.51 7.62
C LEU A 173 -40.72 9.96 7.21
N LYS A 174 -40.03 10.49 6.19
CA LYS A 174 -40.33 11.83 5.62
C LYS A 174 -41.70 11.88 4.95
N GLU A 175 -42.11 10.84 4.21
CA GLU A 175 -43.45 10.77 3.60
C GLU A 175 -44.55 10.78 4.68
N ILE A 176 -44.33 10.09 5.80
CA ILE A 176 -45.26 10.11 6.96
C ILE A 176 -45.32 11.50 7.59
N GLU A 177 -44.16 12.16 7.78
CA GLU A 177 -44.08 13.51 8.32
C GLU A 177 -44.86 14.54 7.47
N ARG A 178 -44.84 14.35 6.13
CA ARG A 178 -45.58 15.20 5.17
C ARG A 178 -47.07 14.86 5.06
N GLY A 179 -47.48 13.67 5.53
CA GLY A 179 -48.84 13.16 5.39
C GLY A 179 -49.11 12.38 4.08
N ASP A 180 -48.08 12.17 3.25
CA ASP A 180 -48.18 11.44 1.97
C ASP A 180 -48.23 9.91 2.18
N TYR A 181 -47.92 9.43 3.38
CA TYR A 181 -47.93 8.01 3.71
C TYR A 181 -48.48 7.73 5.11
N HIS A 182 -49.32 6.70 5.23
CA HIS A 182 -49.92 6.35 6.51
C HIS A 182 -48.97 5.52 7.39
N ALA A 183 -48.75 5.99 8.62
CA ALA A 183 -47.91 5.32 9.60
C ALA A 183 -48.38 3.88 9.92
N SER A 184 -49.68 3.63 9.90
CA SER A 184 -50.25 2.29 10.11
C SER A 184 -49.82 1.30 9.02
N THR A 185 -49.79 1.73 7.76
CA THR A 185 -49.31 0.94 6.63
C THR A 185 -47.81 0.66 6.77
N PHE A 186 -47.01 1.67 7.14
CA PHE A 186 -45.58 1.51 7.40
C PHE A 186 -45.32 0.42 8.45
N ILE A 187 -45.99 0.51 9.59
CA ILE A 187 -45.84 -0.45 10.70
C ILE A 187 -46.26 -1.86 10.25
N LYS A 188 -47.34 -1.99 9.47
CA LYS A 188 -47.79 -3.29 8.95
C LYS A 188 -46.75 -3.91 8.02
N GLN A 189 -46.17 -3.13 7.11
CA GLN A 189 -45.11 -3.59 6.21
C GLN A 189 -43.84 -3.97 6.97
N MET A 190 -43.45 -3.16 7.97
CA MET A 190 -42.30 -3.44 8.83
C MET A 190 -42.48 -4.74 9.60
N LYS A 191 -43.66 -5.00 10.18
CA LYS A 191 -43.96 -6.27 10.85
C LYS A 191 -43.83 -7.45 9.90
N LYS A 192 -44.40 -7.36 8.69
CA LYS A 192 -44.28 -8.39 7.65
C LYS A 192 -42.81 -8.65 7.26
N MET A 193 -42.01 -7.60 7.15
CA MET A 193 -40.57 -7.73 6.88
C MET A 193 -39.86 -8.46 8.01
N VAL A 194 -40.14 -8.12 9.26
CA VAL A 194 -39.58 -8.80 10.44
C VAL A 194 -39.99 -10.27 10.47
N ASP A 195 -41.26 -10.58 10.22
CA ASP A 195 -41.76 -11.97 10.17
C ASP A 195 -41.03 -12.79 9.10
N ASN A 196 -40.84 -12.22 7.90
CA ASN A 196 -40.09 -12.86 6.83
C ASN A 196 -38.62 -13.09 7.20
N LEU A 197 -37.97 -12.11 7.81
CA LEU A 197 -36.58 -12.22 8.27
C LEU A 197 -36.43 -13.30 9.35
N VAL A 198 -37.36 -13.35 10.31
CA VAL A 198 -37.37 -14.39 11.35
C VAL A 198 -37.57 -15.77 10.74
N TYR A 199 -38.47 -15.89 9.75
CA TYR A 199 -38.67 -17.14 9.02
C TYR A 199 -37.41 -17.57 8.25
N GLU A 200 -36.76 -16.64 7.55
CA GLU A 200 -35.51 -16.87 6.82
C GLU A 200 -34.41 -17.37 7.77
N VAL A 201 -34.19 -16.68 8.90
CA VAL A 201 -33.20 -17.07 9.91
C VAL A 201 -33.52 -18.43 10.51
N ARG A 202 -34.79 -18.71 10.85
CA ARG A 202 -35.21 -20.02 11.38
C ARG A 202 -35.05 -21.15 10.37
N SER A 203 -35.23 -20.87 9.10
CA SER A 203 -35.08 -21.83 8.00
C SER A 203 -33.61 -22.01 7.60
N SER A 204 -32.74 -21.09 8.02
CA SER A 204 -31.30 -21.18 7.78
C SER A 204 -30.68 -22.28 8.67
N ASN A 205 -30.01 -23.25 8.05
CA ASN A 205 -29.35 -24.35 8.75
C ASN A 205 -27.95 -23.98 9.30
N LYS A 206 -27.57 -22.69 9.29
CA LYS A 206 -26.26 -22.22 9.77
C LYS A 206 -26.37 -21.84 11.24
N THR A 207 -25.96 -22.72 12.15
CA THR A 207 -25.78 -22.37 13.56
C THR A 207 -24.40 -21.72 13.75
N GLN A 208 -24.37 -20.42 14.04
CA GLN A 208 -23.14 -19.69 14.39
C GLN A 208 -23.39 -18.91 15.69
N ARG A 209 -22.70 -19.26 16.78
CA ARG A 209 -22.73 -18.52 18.05
C ARG A 209 -21.52 -17.60 18.13
N ILE A 210 -21.75 -16.29 18.26
CA ILE A 210 -20.71 -15.31 18.54
C ILE A 210 -20.49 -15.27 20.05
N SER A 211 -19.27 -15.50 20.51
CA SER A 211 -18.88 -15.29 21.91
C SER A 211 -17.65 -14.38 21.96
N TYR A 212 -17.66 -13.44 22.91
CA TYR A 212 -16.57 -12.48 23.12
C TYR A 212 -15.37 -13.10 23.89
N THR A 213 -15.53 -14.30 24.43
CA THR A 213 -14.50 -14.98 25.21
C THR A 213 -13.36 -15.45 24.30
N SER A 214 -12.16 -14.99 24.65
CA SER A 214 -10.89 -15.32 23.99
C SER A 214 -10.43 -16.71 24.39
N GLU A 215 -11.24 -17.74 24.12
CA GLU A 215 -10.83 -19.13 24.31
C GLU A 215 -11.13 -19.94 23.06
N SER A 216 -10.04 -20.46 22.51
CA SER A 216 -9.99 -21.26 21.31
C SER A 216 -10.78 -22.54 21.50
N ASN A 217 -11.84 -22.74 20.71
CA ASN A 217 -12.26 -24.07 20.29
C ASN A 217 -12.70 -24.00 18.83
N VAL A 218 -11.71 -24.20 17.95
CA VAL A 218 -11.90 -24.37 16.53
C VAL A 218 -12.51 -25.75 16.31
N THR A 219 -13.83 -25.85 16.32
CA THR A 219 -14.51 -26.99 15.72
C THR A 219 -14.57 -26.75 14.22
N THR A 220 -13.64 -27.37 13.51
CA THR A 220 -13.55 -27.43 12.05
C THR A 220 -14.88 -27.86 11.44
N GLN A 221 -15.59 -26.95 10.78
CA GLN A 221 -16.45 -27.29 9.66
C GLN A 221 -15.91 -26.63 8.39
N LYS A 222 -15.49 -27.50 7.48
CA LYS A 222 -15.05 -27.19 6.12
C LYS A 222 -16.20 -26.53 5.37
N SER A 223 -16.03 -25.28 4.98
CA SER A 223 -16.62 -24.79 3.72
C SER A 223 -15.55 -24.00 2.98
N LYS A 224 -15.39 -24.39 1.71
CA LYS A 224 -14.38 -23.89 0.78
C LYS A 224 -14.68 -22.45 0.42
N THR A 225 -13.75 -21.54 0.70
CA THR A 225 -13.45 -20.42 -0.20
C THR A 225 -12.05 -19.91 0.14
N ILE A 226 -11.13 -20.06 -0.81
CA ILE A 226 -9.72 -19.75 -0.68
C ILE A 226 -9.50 -18.29 -1.09
N PRO A 227 -9.10 -17.37 -0.20
CA PRO A 227 -8.24 -16.27 -0.59
C PRO A 227 -6.79 -16.76 -0.45
N LYS A 228 -6.05 -16.76 -1.56
CA LYS A 228 -4.64 -17.15 -1.63
C LYS A 228 -3.80 -16.39 -0.60
N LYS A 229 -3.50 -17.01 0.55
CA LYS A 229 -2.37 -16.65 1.40
C LYS A 229 -1.42 -17.84 1.50
N LYS A 230 -0.14 -17.52 1.36
CA LYS A 230 1.01 -18.42 1.17
C LYS A 230 1.21 -19.33 2.38
N ALA A 231 0.55 -20.49 2.41
CA ALA A 231 0.78 -21.52 3.41
C ALA A 231 1.86 -22.50 2.92
N VAL A 232 2.86 -22.78 3.77
CA VAL A 232 3.85 -23.85 3.56
C VAL A 232 3.20 -25.24 3.68
N VAL A 233 2.17 -25.32 4.54
CA VAL A 233 1.43 -26.55 4.84
C VAL A 233 0.59 -26.95 3.62
N GLY A 234 0.71 -28.20 3.20
CA GLY A 234 0.01 -28.76 2.04
C GLY A 234 0.77 -28.66 0.71
N LYS A 235 1.96 -28.04 0.67
CA LYS A 235 2.83 -28.09 -0.52
C LYS A 235 3.35 -29.50 -0.75
N VAL A 236 3.56 -29.86 -2.01
CA VAL A 236 4.15 -31.15 -2.40
C VAL A 236 5.60 -31.22 -1.91
N CYS A 237 5.95 -32.35 -1.31
CA CYS A 237 7.28 -32.60 -0.78
C CYS A 237 8.31 -32.65 -1.93
N PRO A 238 9.38 -31.83 -1.89
CA PRO A 238 10.38 -31.83 -2.95
C PRO A 238 11.21 -33.14 -2.98
N LYS A 239 11.30 -33.88 -1.87
CA LYS A 239 12.09 -35.12 -1.75
C LYS A 239 11.38 -36.35 -2.34
N CYS A 240 10.12 -36.58 -2.00
CA CYS A 240 9.38 -37.76 -2.48
C CYS A 240 8.34 -37.46 -3.57
N LYS A 241 8.03 -36.19 -3.84
CA LYS A 241 7.02 -35.70 -4.80
C LYS A 241 5.58 -36.25 -4.64
N LYS A 242 5.36 -37.11 -3.64
CA LYS A 242 4.07 -37.77 -3.34
C LYS A 242 3.43 -37.23 -2.06
N GLY A 243 4.25 -37.06 -1.01
CA GLY A 243 3.78 -36.54 0.28
C GLY A 243 3.59 -35.03 0.29
N SER A 244 2.83 -34.54 1.27
CA SER A 244 2.63 -33.11 1.51
C SER A 244 3.46 -32.62 2.72
N ILE A 245 3.74 -31.33 2.78
CA ILE A 245 4.46 -30.73 3.91
C ILE A 245 3.50 -30.47 5.08
N LEU A 246 3.84 -31.01 6.24
CA LEU A 246 3.13 -30.87 7.52
C LEU A 246 3.95 -30.02 8.49
N LYS A 247 3.29 -29.26 9.36
CA LYS A 247 3.94 -28.44 10.39
C LYS A 247 4.01 -29.20 11.72
N GLY A 248 5.22 -29.49 12.20
CA GLY A 248 5.46 -30.08 13.52
C GLY A 248 5.78 -29.03 14.59
N LYS A 249 6.18 -29.46 15.79
CA LYS A 249 6.51 -28.55 16.91
C LYS A 249 7.82 -27.78 16.73
N LYS A 250 8.82 -28.38 16.06
CA LYS A 250 10.16 -27.80 15.86
C LYS A 250 10.61 -27.70 14.39
N ALA A 251 9.87 -28.33 13.46
CA ALA A 251 10.22 -28.41 12.04
C ALA A 251 8.97 -28.69 11.18
N PHE A 252 9.03 -28.38 9.89
CA PHE A 252 8.13 -28.96 8.89
C PHE A 252 8.64 -30.34 8.45
N GLY A 253 7.74 -31.30 8.29
CA GLY A 253 8.05 -32.67 7.86
C GLY A 253 7.22 -33.09 6.66
N CYS A 254 7.61 -34.19 6.00
CA CYS A 254 6.77 -34.81 4.98
C CYS A 254 5.68 -35.68 5.61
N SER A 255 4.48 -35.72 5.02
CA SER A 255 3.40 -36.64 5.41
C SER A 255 3.81 -38.11 5.25
N GLU A 256 4.73 -38.41 4.34
CA GLU A 256 5.26 -39.75 4.06
C GLU A 256 6.54 -40.05 4.86
N TYR A 257 6.73 -39.40 6.02
CA TYR A 257 7.91 -39.63 6.86
C TYR A 257 8.05 -41.09 7.31
N GLY A 258 6.92 -41.74 7.64
CA GLY A 258 6.88 -43.16 7.99
C GLY A 258 7.16 -44.11 6.81
N ASN A 259 6.87 -43.68 5.59
CA ASN A 259 7.02 -44.48 4.35
C ASN A 259 8.37 -44.21 3.65
N GLY A 260 9.38 -43.76 4.39
CA GLY A 260 10.76 -43.60 3.93
C GLY A 260 11.20 -42.17 3.57
N CYS A 261 10.29 -41.18 3.56
CA CYS A 261 10.66 -39.79 3.22
C CYS A 261 11.13 -38.98 4.44
N LYS A 262 12.43 -39.05 4.75
CA LYS A 262 13.06 -38.32 5.88
C LYS A 262 13.29 -36.81 5.60
N LEU A 263 12.37 -36.10 4.95
CA LEU A 263 12.51 -34.65 4.76
C LEU A 263 12.10 -33.92 6.04
N THR A 264 12.99 -33.09 6.59
CA THR A 264 12.73 -32.28 7.79
C THR A 264 13.33 -30.89 7.63
N LEU A 265 12.49 -29.87 7.79
CA LEU A 265 12.83 -28.45 7.63
C LEU A 265 12.65 -27.72 8.97
N PRO A 266 13.72 -27.53 9.75
CA PRO A 266 13.61 -26.90 11.06
C PRO A 266 13.14 -25.44 10.97
N PHE A 267 12.42 -24.96 11.99
CA PHE A 267 12.03 -23.55 12.07
C PHE A 267 13.22 -22.63 12.38
N GLU A 268 14.30 -23.20 12.91
CA GLU A 268 15.53 -22.53 13.26
C GLU A 268 16.73 -23.33 12.76
N PHE A 269 17.67 -22.67 12.09
CA PHE A 269 18.90 -23.27 11.61
C PHE A 269 20.07 -22.41 12.08
N MET A 270 21.11 -23.01 12.66
CA MET A 270 22.30 -22.31 13.19
C MET A 270 21.98 -21.05 14.02
N GLY A 271 20.99 -21.13 14.91
CA GLY A 271 20.58 -20.03 15.81
C GLY A 271 19.76 -18.92 15.15
N LYS A 272 19.21 -19.15 13.96
CA LYS A 272 18.38 -18.18 13.22
C LYS A 272 17.06 -18.78 12.77
N LYS A 273 15.96 -18.10 13.11
CA LYS A 273 14.61 -18.46 12.67
C LYS A 273 14.47 -18.24 11.16
N ILE A 274 13.95 -19.26 10.47
CA ILE A 274 13.66 -19.23 9.03
C ILE A 274 12.17 -18.92 8.87
N SER A 275 11.84 -17.87 8.10
CA SER A 275 10.44 -17.49 7.88
C SER A 275 9.71 -18.48 6.99
N GLU A 276 8.39 -18.60 7.15
CA GLU A 276 7.57 -19.47 6.29
C GLU A 276 7.69 -19.11 4.79
N SER A 277 7.91 -17.84 4.46
CA SER A 277 8.18 -17.40 3.07
C SER A 277 9.52 -17.94 2.52
N GLN A 278 10.55 -18.03 3.35
CA GLN A 278 11.84 -18.60 2.98
C GLN A 278 11.73 -20.11 2.81
N ILE A 279 11.00 -20.79 3.70
CA ILE A 279 10.73 -22.23 3.60
C ILE A 279 9.89 -22.55 2.36
N THR A 280 8.89 -21.72 2.05
CA THR A 280 8.10 -21.80 0.82
C THR A 280 9.00 -21.73 -0.41
N ARG A 281 9.93 -20.76 -0.44
CA ARG A 281 10.87 -20.59 -1.56
C ARG A 281 11.85 -21.76 -1.66
N LEU A 282 12.31 -22.27 -0.53
CA LEU A 282 13.19 -23.43 -0.47
C LEU A 282 12.50 -24.68 -1.06
N ILE A 283 11.22 -24.88 -0.78
CA ILE A 283 10.41 -25.97 -1.37
C ILE A 283 10.22 -25.75 -2.88
N ASP A 284 9.89 -24.53 -3.32
CA ASP A 284 9.56 -24.26 -4.73
C ASP A 284 10.79 -24.16 -5.64
N LYS A 285 11.90 -23.62 -5.15
CA LYS A 285 13.09 -23.26 -5.94
C LYS A 285 14.36 -23.97 -5.50
N GLY A 286 14.29 -24.80 -4.47
CA GLY A 286 15.46 -25.51 -3.91
C GLY A 286 16.43 -24.62 -3.12
N CYS A 287 16.20 -23.31 -3.02
CA CYS A 287 17.05 -22.37 -2.28
C CYS A 287 16.30 -21.17 -1.67
N THR A 288 16.81 -20.63 -0.57
CA THR A 288 16.35 -19.36 0.02
C THR A 288 17.01 -18.15 -0.66
N THR A 289 16.52 -16.95 -0.36
CA THR A 289 17.27 -15.71 -0.64
C THR A 289 18.46 -15.58 0.32
N ASN A 290 19.47 -14.80 -0.04
CA ASN A 290 20.58 -14.50 0.87
C ASN A 290 20.08 -13.95 2.20
N LEU A 291 20.40 -14.66 3.28
CA LEU A 291 20.07 -14.29 4.65
C LEU A 291 21.33 -13.75 5.32
N LYS A 292 21.25 -12.54 5.88
CA LYS A 292 22.38 -11.89 6.59
C LYS A 292 22.52 -12.41 8.03
N GLY A 293 23.74 -12.53 8.52
CA GLY A 293 24.02 -12.73 9.95
C GLY A 293 24.05 -14.18 10.41
N TRP A 294 24.49 -15.11 9.56
CA TRP A 294 24.81 -16.48 9.99
C TRP A 294 26.07 -16.49 10.83
N LYS A 295 26.06 -17.18 11.97
CA LYS A 295 27.24 -17.33 12.82
C LYS A 295 28.07 -18.50 12.30
N THR A 296 29.28 -18.22 11.83
CA THR A 296 30.32 -19.21 11.48
C THR A 296 31.57 -18.92 12.28
N ASP A 297 32.48 -19.89 12.40
CA ASP A 297 33.72 -19.77 13.21
C ASP A 297 34.62 -18.59 12.79
N GLN A 298 34.42 -18.04 11.59
CA GLN A 298 35.16 -16.90 11.02
C GLN A 298 34.36 -15.56 11.03
N GLY A 299 33.21 -15.51 11.70
CA GLY A 299 32.39 -14.29 11.86
C GLY A 299 30.97 -14.40 11.31
N LYS A 300 30.27 -13.25 11.22
CA LYS A 300 28.89 -13.15 10.72
C LYS A 300 28.86 -13.01 9.20
N ILE A 301 28.36 -14.02 8.48
CA ILE A 301 28.30 -14.03 7.01
C ILE A 301 26.88 -13.89 6.45
N GLU A 302 26.77 -13.45 5.18
CA GLU A 302 25.54 -13.49 4.38
C GLU A 302 25.55 -14.74 3.50
N ALA A 303 24.54 -15.59 3.61
CA ALA A 303 24.49 -16.89 2.95
C ALA A 303 23.06 -17.30 2.62
N LEU A 304 22.89 -18.14 1.60
CA LEU A 304 21.61 -18.77 1.26
C LEU A 304 21.58 -20.21 1.77
N LEU A 305 20.38 -20.74 2.01
CA LEU A 305 20.17 -22.15 2.30
C LEU A 305 19.76 -22.86 1.02
N ARG A 306 20.37 -24.02 0.73
CA ARG A 306 20.03 -24.89 -0.40
C ARG A 306 19.89 -26.34 0.09
N PHE A 307 19.07 -27.14 -0.60
CA PHE A 307 19.12 -28.59 -0.45
C PHE A 307 20.38 -29.19 -1.09
N ASP A 308 21.02 -30.12 -0.40
CA ASP A 308 22.00 -31.03 -1.02
C ASP A 308 21.31 -32.23 -1.71
N GLU A 309 22.10 -33.16 -2.26
CA GLU A 309 21.62 -34.36 -2.97
C GLU A 309 20.74 -35.28 -2.11
N HIS A 310 20.80 -35.15 -0.78
CA HIS A 310 20.00 -35.91 0.17
C HIS A 310 18.85 -35.10 0.79
N TYR A 311 18.64 -33.87 0.30
CA TYR A 311 17.66 -32.89 0.78
C TYR A 311 17.89 -32.43 2.23
N VAL A 312 19.15 -32.37 2.66
CA VAL A 312 19.59 -31.74 3.91
C VAL A 312 19.92 -30.27 3.62
N LEU A 313 19.67 -29.39 4.60
CA LEU A 313 19.95 -27.96 4.47
C LEU A 313 21.46 -27.70 4.53
N LYS A 314 22.02 -27.24 3.41
CA LYS A 314 23.40 -26.76 3.31
C LYS A 314 23.41 -25.23 3.26
N LEU A 315 24.28 -24.63 4.06
CA LEU A 315 24.56 -23.20 4.00
C LEU A 315 25.54 -22.96 2.84
N GLU A 316 25.08 -22.31 1.77
CA GLU A 316 25.96 -21.80 0.74
C GLU A 316 26.27 -20.35 1.08
N PRO A 317 27.50 -20.02 1.55
CA PRO A 317 27.90 -18.63 1.67
C PRO A 317 27.63 -17.96 0.35
N LYS A 318 27.15 -16.72 0.37
CA LYS A 318 27.12 -15.92 -0.85
C LYS A 318 28.55 -16.02 -1.38
N LYS A 319 28.73 -16.67 -2.53
CA LYS A 319 29.94 -16.46 -3.30
C LYS A 319 29.94 -14.95 -3.44
N ASN A 320 30.79 -14.28 -2.67
CA ASN A 320 31.42 -13.11 -3.21
C ASN A 320 31.85 -13.63 -4.57
N SER A 321 31.24 -13.09 -5.61
CA SER A 321 32.06 -12.78 -6.74
C SER A 321 33.32 -12.21 -6.12
N THR A 322 34.35 -13.03 -6.06
CA THR A 322 35.63 -12.61 -6.53
C THR A 322 35.42 -12.01 -7.94
N THR A 323 34.72 -10.86 -8.07
CA THR A 323 35.51 -9.65 -8.21
C THR A 323 36.41 -9.71 -7.01
N GLN A 324 37.58 -10.30 -7.24
CA GLN A 324 38.68 -10.11 -6.35
C GLN A 324 38.56 -8.64 -5.94
N LYS A 325 38.68 -8.37 -4.65
CA LYS A 325 39.61 -7.30 -4.36
C LYS A 325 40.96 -7.73 -4.98
N VAL A 326 41.09 -7.61 -6.31
CA VAL A 326 42.05 -6.69 -6.84
C VAL A 326 41.61 -5.44 -6.05
N ASN A 327 42.35 -4.98 -5.04
CA ASN A 327 43.71 -4.53 -5.32
C ASN A 327 43.88 -4.22 -6.82
N ASN A 328 42.88 -3.57 -7.41
CA ASN A 328 43.20 -2.40 -8.15
C ASN A 328 43.73 -1.49 -7.03
N LYS A 329 45.02 -1.49 -6.65
CA LYS A 329 46.08 -1.06 -7.57
C LYS A 329 45.42 -0.45 -8.78
N ASN A 330 44.88 0.75 -8.60
CA ASN A 330 45.08 1.76 -9.61
C ASN A 330 45.42 1.17 -10.98
N THR A 331 44.43 0.65 -11.71
CA THR A 331 44.29 1.13 -13.08
C THR A 331 43.60 2.49 -12.95
N SER A 332 44.30 3.38 -12.23
CA SER A 332 44.63 4.74 -12.60
C SER A 332 44.80 4.72 -14.11
N VAL A 333 43.66 4.77 -14.80
CA VAL A 333 43.66 5.03 -16.21
C VAL A 333 44.17 6.46 -16.29
N LYS A 334 45.44 6.60 -16.67
CA LYS A 334 46.10 7.89 -16.74
C LYS A 334 45.31 8.74 -17.71
N CYS A 335 45.02 9.96 -17.29
CA CYS A 335 44.38 10.95 -18.14
C CYS A 335 45.21 11.10 -19.42
N PRO A 336 44.62 10.93 -20.61
CA PRO A 336 45.36 10.99 -21.88
C PRO A 336 45.99 12.37 -22.12
N LYS A 337 45.42 13.44 -21.53
CA LYS A 337 45.93 14.81 -21.64
C LYS A 337 47.15 15.09 -20.75
N CYS A 338 47.14 14.68 -19.49
CA CYS A 338 48.23 15.05 -18.54
C CYS A 338 49.13 13.89 -18.13
N LYS A 339 48.76 12.63 -18.42
CA LYS A 339 49.46 11.37 -18.08
C LYS A 339 49.83 11.15 -16.59
N LYS A 340 49.62 12.16 -15.74
CA LYS A 340 49.96 12.19 -14.30
C LYS A 340 48.72 12.08 -13.41
N GLY A 341 47.56 12.55 -13.87
CA GLY A 341 46.28 12.42 -13.16
C GLY A 341 45.48 11.20 -13.64
N ASN A 342 44.51 10.77 -12.84
CA ASN A 342 43.66 9.61 -13.12
C ASN A 342 42.34 10.04 -13.73
N LEU A 343 41.78 9.24 -14.62
CA LEU A 343 40.46 9.45 -15.16
C LEU A 343 39.39 9.16 -14.09
N LEU A 344 38.56 10.16 -13.79
CA LEU A 344 37.46 10.12 -12.85
C LEU A 344 36.13 10.16 -13.60
N LYS A 345 35.14 9.39 -13.15
CA LYS A 345 33.78 9.42 -13.70
C LYS A 345 32.94 10.43 -12.92
N GLY A 346 32.48 11.48 -13.57
CA GLY A 346 31.54 12.47 -13.02
C GLY A 346 30.07 12.11 -13.30
N LYS A 347 29.16 13.07 -13.05
CA LYS A 347 27.72 12.89 -13.28
C LYS A 347 27.35 12.89 -14.78
N SER A 348 28.06 13.65 -15.61
CA SER A 348 27.78 13.82 -17.05
C SER A 348 29.00 13.61 -17.96
N ALA A 349 30.21 13.49 -17.40
CA ALA A 349 31.46 13.38 -18.17
C ALA A 349 32.54 12.62 -17.40
N TYR A 350 33.55 12.12 -18.11
CA TYR A 350 34.82 11.71 -17.52
C TYR A 350 35.76 12.92 -17.41
N GLY A 351 36.38 13.12 -16.25
CA GLY A 351 37.29 14.22 -15.96
C GLY A 351 38.64 13.74 -15.41
N CYS A 352 39.63 14.63 -15.28
CA CYS A 352 40.93 14.30 -14.67
C CYS A 352 40.97 14.57 -13.17
N SER A 353 41.62 13.69 -12.39
CA SER A 353 41.83 13.88 -10.94
C SER A 353 42.72 15.07 -10.58
N ASN A 354 43.55 15.54 -11.53
CA ASN A 354 44.41 16.71 -11.37
C ASN A 354 43.79 18.00 -11.94
N TYR A 355 42.46 18.07 -12.07
CA TYR A 355 41.79 19.29 -12.54
C TYR A 355 42.14 20.52 -11.69
N LYS A 356 42.28 20.37 -10.37
CA LYS A 356 42.72 21.43 -9.46
C LYS A 356 44.18 21.89 -9.66
N LYS A 357 45.01 21.07 -10.33
CA LYS A 357 46.40 21.39 -10.70
C LYS A 357 46.52 21.86 -12.15
N GLY A 358 45.41 22.25 -12.80
CA GLY A 358 45.37 22.83 -14.15
C GLY A 358 45.01 21.87 -15.30
N CYS A 359 44.63 20.62 -15.03
CA CYS A 359 44.24 19.69 -16.11
C CYS A 359 42.74 19.78 -16.47
N SER A 360 42.41 20.49 -17.54
CA SER A 360 41.03 20.65 -18.06
C SER A 360 40.52 19.48 -18.91
N PHE A 361 40.96 18.25 -18.68
CA PHE A 361 40.47 17.12 -19.47
C PHE A 361 39.04 16.75 -19.04
N THR A 362 38.10 16.88 -19.96
CA THR A 362 36.69 16.50 -19.81
C THR A 362 36.19 15.85 -21.10
N TYR A 363 35.57 14.69 -20.99
CA TYR A 363 35.01 13.96 -22.13
C TYR A 363 33.59 13.52 -21.79
N THR A 364 32.58 14.04 -22.49
CA THR A 364 31.17 13.88 -22.08
C THR A 364 30.65 12.47 -22.37
N PHE A 365 29.61 12.05 -21.66
CA PHE A 365 28.98 10.75 -21.94
C PHE A 365 28.21 10.75 -23.27
N GLU A 366 27.81 11.92 -23.77
CA GLU A 366 27.17 12.08 -25.08
C GLU A 366 28.18 11.82 -26.20
N ASP A 367 29.38 12.39 -26.12
CA ASP A 367 30.47 12.17 -27.09
C ASP A 367 30.91 10.70 -27.17
N ILE A 368 30.80 9.97 -26.06
CA ILE A 368 31.12 8.53 -26.02
C ILE A 368 30.00 7.72 -26.67
N LYS A 369 28.73 8.12 -26.47
CA LYS A 369 27.57 7.48 -27.10
C LYS A 369 27.53 7.71 -28.61
N THR A 370 27.86 8.91 -29.08
CA THR A 370 27.94 9.23 -30.52
C THR A 370 29.05 8.44 -31.20
N LYS A 371 30.25 8.38 -30.61
CA LYS A 371 31.37 7.57 -31.13
C LYS A 371 31.15 6.05 -31.02
N ALA A 372 30.35 5.58 -30.06
CA ALA A 372 30.03 4.16 -29.91
C ALA A 372 29.06 3.63 -31.00
N LYS A 373 28.42 4.50 -31.81
CA LYS A 373 27.54 4.14 -32.94
C LYS A 373 26.61 2.95 -32.66
N GLY A 374 25.95 2.96 -31.49
CA GLY A 374 24.98 1.93 -31.09
C GLY A 374 25.55 0.63 -30.52
N LYS A 375 26.87 0.48 -30.35
CA LYS A 375 27.48 -0.68 -29.68
C LYS A 375 27.29 -0.62 -28.15
N PRO A 376 27.17 -1.78 -27.46
CA PRO A 376 27.09 -1.79 -26.01
C PRO A 376 28.35 -1.17 -25.39
N LEU A 377 28.16 -0.20 -24.50
CA LEU A 377 29.24 0.53 -23.82
C LEU A 377 29.95 -0.35 -22.79
N THR A 378 30.87 -1.19 -23.25
CA THR A 378 31.79 -1.92 -22.37
C THR A 378 32.92 -1.00 -21.89
N LYS A 379 33.52 -1.32 -20.74
CA LYS A 379 34.59 -0.51 -20.12
C LYS A 379 35.79 -0.31 -21.05
N GLU A 380 36.11 -1.31 -21.86
CA GLU A 380 37.21 -1.31 -22.84
C GLU A 380 36.91 -0.39 -24.03
N LEU A 381 35.68 -0.45 -24.58
CA LEU A 381 35.25 0.41 -25.67
C LEU A 381 35.25 1.89 -25.25
N VAL A 382 34.75 2.17 -24.05
CA VAL A 382 34.76 3.52 -23.47
C VAL A 382 36.19 4.03 -23.30
N TYR A 383 37.12 3.19 -22.85
CA TYR A 383 38.50 3.62 -22.70
C TYR A 383 39.16 3.90 -24.05
N LYS A 384 38.96 3.02 -25.05
CA LYS A 384 39.48 3.23 -26.41
C LYS A 384 39.00 4.55 -27.00
N ILE A 385 37.71 4.88 -26.82
CA ILE A 385 37.09 6.13 -27.30
C ILE A 385 37.65 7.38 -26.57
N ILE A 386 38.04 7.26 -25.31
CA ILE A 386 38.59 8.37 -24.50
C ILE A 386 40.10 8.55 -24.76
N SER A 387 40.80 7.50 -25.18
CA SER A 387 42.24 7.53 -25.51
C SER A 387 42.54 7.86 -26.98
N GLU A 388 41.57 7.69 -27.87
CA GLU A 388 41.55 8.25 -29.24
C GLU A 388 41.30 9.76 -29.19
#